data_AF-A0A3C1RHM9-F1
#
_entry.id   AF-A0A3C1RHM9-F1
#
_cell.length_a   1.000
_cell.length_b   1.000
_cell.length_c   1.000
_cell.angle_alpha   90.00
_cell.angle_beta   90.00
_cell.angle_gamma   90.00
#
_symmetry.space_group_name_H-M   'P 1'
#
loop_
_entity.id
_entity.type
_entity.pdbx_description
1 polymer ?
#
loop_
_entity_poly.entity_id
_entity_poly.type
_entity_poly.pdbx_seq_one_letter_code
_entity_poly.pdbx_strand_id
1 'polypeptide(L)' 'VCDDERLFIIGDALRRGYDWEQIVEWSKIDKFFIWKIKKLIDFEKTIAENKFSKEILLEAKKLGFADINIS' A
#
# COMPACT_ATOMS: atom_id res chain seq x y z
N VAL A 1 22.73 10.94 -7.19
CA VAL A 1 21.79 11.25 -6.09
C VAL A 1 20.92 10.00 -5.94
N CYS A 2 20.95 9.39 -4.75
CA CYS A 2 20.48 8.03 -4.49
C CYS A 2 19.02 7.82 -4.91
N ASP A 3 18.77 6.71 -5.60
CA ASP A 3 17.47 6.29 -6.14
C ASP A 3 16.45 5.95 -5.04
N ASP A 4 16.90 5.81 -3.78
CA ASP A 4 16.11 5.36 -2.63
C ASP A 4 14.93 6.28 -2.28
N GLU A 5 15.06 7.60 -2.43
CA GLU A 5 13.96 8.54 -2.15
C GLU A 5 12.78 8.40 -3.11
N ARG A 6 13.01 7.86 -4.30
CA ARG A 6 11.97 7.72 -5.34
C ARG A 6 10.86 6.79 -4.88
N LEU A 7 11.20 5.70 -4.20
CA LEU A 7 10.23 4.76 -3.66
C LEU A 7 9.38 5.39 -2.55
N PHE A 8 9.98 6.24 -1.71
CA PHE A 8 9.26 6.98 -0.68
C PHE A 8 8.31 8.03 -1.27
N ILE A 9 8.74 8.77 -2.29
CA ILE A 9 7.90 9.76 -2.99
C ILE A 9 6.69 9.08 -3.66
N ILE A 10 6.92 7.93 -4.28
CA ILE A 10 5.86 7.12 -4.90
C ILE A 10 4.87 6.61 -3.85
N GLY A 11 5.38 6.08 -2.74
CA GLY A 11 4.55 5.64 -1.62
C GLY A 11 3.73 6.78 -1.03
N ASP A 12 4.31 7.97 -0.88
CA ASP A 12 3.62 9.15 -0.37
C ASP A 12 2.56 9.68 -1.35
N ALA A 13 2.87 9.70 -2.65
CA ALA A 13 1.91 10.06 -3.70
C ALA A 13 0.70 9.12 -3.70
N LEU A 14 0.93 7.80 -3.64
CA LEU A 14 -0.14 6.81 -3.52
C LEU A 14 -0.96 7.01 -2.24
N ARG A 15 -0.31 7.34 -1.11
CA ARG A 15 -0.97 7.59 0.18
C ARG A 15 -1.81 8.86 0.18
N ARG A 16 -1.40 9.87 -0.58
CA ARG A 16 -2.17 11.11 -0.84
C ARG A 16 -3.33 10.92 -1.81
N GLY A 17 -3.46 9.74 -2.44
CA GLY A 17 -4.51 9.45 -3.40
C GLY A 17 -4.21 9.95 -4.82
N TYR A 18 -2.94 10.17 -5.17
CA TYR A 18 -2.56 10.45 -6.56
C TYR A 18 -2.88 9.26 -7.47
N ASP A 19 -3.05 9.58 -8.75
CA ASP A 19 -3.32 8.57 -9.76
C ASP A 19 -2.13 7.64 -9.95
N TRP A 20 -2.39 6.34 -9.81
CA TRP A 20 -1.35 5.32 -9.84
C TRP A 20 -0.82 5.07 -11.25
N GLU A 21 -1.61 5.35 -12.30
CA GLU A 21 -1.18 5.24 -13.69
C GLU A 21 -0.18 6.34 -14.02
N GLN A 22 -0.42 7.57 -13.56
CA GLN A 22 0.54 8.67 -13.68
C GLN A 22 1.86 8.37 -12.95
N ILE A 23 1.79 7.75 -11.77
CA ILE A 23 2.97 7.36 -11.00
C ILE A 23 3.77 6.27 -11.73
N VAL A 24 3.11 5.30 -12.36
CA VAL A 24 3.77 4.28 -13.20
C VAL A 24 4.51 4.93 -14.36
N GLU A 25 3.88 5.90 -15.03
CA GLU A 25 4.48 6.60 -16.17
C GLU A 25 5.72 7.41 -15.75
N TRP A 26 5.66 8.14 -14.63
CA TRP A 26 6.77 8.97 -14.14
C TRP A 26 7.90 8.19 -13.49
N SER A 27 7.55 7.11 -12.77
CA SER A 27 8.54 6.27 -12.08
C SER A 27 9.20 5.27 -13.01
N LYS A 28 8.53 4.91 -14.12
CA LYS A 28 8.87 3.75 -14.96
C LYS A 28 8.95 2.43 -14.20
N ILE A 29 8.36 2.37 -13.01
CA ILE A 29 8.24 1.15 -12.22
C ILE A 29 7.08 0.34 -12.79
N ASP A 30 7.21 -0.98 -12.75
CA ASP A 30 6.16 -1.86 -13.24
C ASP A 30 4.84 -1.64 -12.50
N LYS A 31 3.75 -1.53 -13.27
CA LYS A 31 2.38 -1.32 -12.76
C LYS A 31 1.98 -2.31 -11.68
N PHE A 32 2.51 -3.53 -11.73
CA PHE A 32 2.26 -4.56 -10.74
C PHE A 32 2.74 -4.17 -9.35
N PHE A 33 3.91 -3.53 -9.24
CA PHE A 33 4.46 -3.08 -7.96
C PHE A 33 3.67 -1.92 -7.38
N ILE A 34 3.37 -0.91 -8.20
CA ILE A 34 2.56 0.25 -7.78
C ILE A 34 1.18 -0.21 -7.31
N TRP A 35 0.55 -1.13 -8.04
CA TRP A 35 -0.73 -1.71 -7.67
C TRP A 35 -0.66 -2.49 -6.36
N LYS A 36 0.40 -3.27 -6.12
CA LYS A 36 0.63 -3.95 -4.84
C LYS A 36 0.78 -2.98 -3.68
N ILE A 37 1.56 -1.91 -3.84
CA ILE A 37 1.76 -0.88 -2.81
C ILE A 37 0.44 -0.16 -2.52
N LYS A 38 -0.30 0.21 -3.56
CA LYS A 38 -1.63 0.82 -3.42
C LYS A 38 -2.58 -0.10 -2.64
N LYS A 39 -2.62 -1.38 -3.00
CA LYS A 39 -3.45 -2.37 -2.32
C LYS A 39 -3.05 -2.53 -0.85
N LEU A 40 -1.75 -2.48 -0.54
CA LEU A 40 -1.25 -2.52 0.84
C LEU A 40 -1.74 -1.30 1.64
N ILE A 41 -1.58 -0.09 1.10
CA ILE A 41 -1.98 1.17 1.76
C ILE A 41 -3.50 1.23 1.95
N ASP A 42 -4.27 0.86 0.93
CA ASP A 42 -5.74 0.85 0.97
C ASP A 42 -6.25 -0.15 2.00
N PHE A 43 -5.61 -1.31 2.07
CA PHE A 43 -5.93 -2.33 3.05
C PHE A 43 -5.54 -1.90 4.47
N GLU A 44 -4.39 -1.25 4.66
CA GLU A 44 -3.97 -0.70 5.95
C GLU A 44 -4.97 0.36 6.47
N LYS A 45 -5.46 1.23 5.57
CA LYS A 45 -6.53 2.19 5.89
C LYS A 45 -7.84 1.49 6.23
N THR A 46 -8.21 0.46 5.47
CA THR A 46 -9.41 -0.35 5.72
C THR A 46 -9.36 -1.06 7.08
N ILE A 47 -8.20 -1.61 7.47
CA ILE A 47 -7.98 -2.17 8.82
C ILE A 47 -8.07 -1.07 9.87
N ALA A 48 -7.45 0.10 9.65
CA ALA A 48 -7.45 1.18 10.62
C ALA A 48 -8.88 1.70 10.89
N GLU A 49 -9.71 1.82 9.85
CA GLU A 49 -11.12 2.18 9.96
C GLU A 49 -11.98 1.06 10.56
N ASN A 50 -11.61 -0.21 10.33
CA ASN A 50 -12.37 -1.38 10.78
C ASN A 50 -11.57 -2.27 11.75
N LYS A 51 -10.86 -1.68 12.72
CA LYS A 51 -10.05 -2.42 13.72
C LYS A 51 -10.84 -3.49 14.49
N PHE A 52 -12.18 -3.41 14.49
CA PHE A 52 -13.07 -4.32 15.19
C PHE A 52 -13.72 -5.41 14.31
N SER A 53 -13.51 -5.42 12.99
CA SER A 53 -14.11 -6.42 12.09
C SER A 53 -13.19 -7.64 11.93
N LYS A 54 -13.57 -8.75 12.56
CA LYS A 54 -12.89 -10.06 12.44
C LYS A 54 -12.72 -10.52 10.98
N GLU A 55 -13.62 -10.14 10.09
CA GLU A 55 -13.55 -10.49 8.66
C GLU A 55 -12.36 -9.83 7.96
N ILE A 56 -12.07 -8.56 8.30
CA ILE A 56 -10.95 -7.81 7.74
C ILE A 56 -9.62 -8.32 8.30
N LEU A 57 -9.58 -8.73 9.58
CA LEU A 57 -8.44 -9.42 10.16
C LEU A 57 -8.15 -10.77 9.48
N LEU A 58 -9.19 -11.50 9.07
CA LEU A 58 -9.04 -12.77 8.36
C LEU A 58 -8.51 -12.56 6.93
N GLU A 59 -8.98 -11.53 6.24
CA GLU A 59 -8.45 -11.12 4.93
C GLU A 59 -7.00 -10.64 5.04
N ALA A 60 -6.65 -9.91 6.11
CA ALA A 60 -5.29 -9.42 6.35
C ALA A 60 -4.30 -10.57 6.46
N LYS A 61 -4.70 -11.59 7.22
CA LYS A 61 -3.91 -12.81 7.41
C LYS A 61 -3.74 -13.60 6.12
N LYS A 62 -4.75 -13.59 5.22
CA LYS A 62 -4.65 -14.20 3.88
C LYS A 62 -3.78 -13.40 2.92
N LEU A 63 -3.72 -12.08 3.07
CA LEU A 63 -2.90 -11.18 2.25
C LEU A 63 -1.41 -11.17 2.66
N GLY A 64 -1.06 -11.84 3.77
CA GLY A 64 0.32 -11.95 4.25
C GLY A 64 0.74 -10.85 5.22
N PHE A 65 -0.20 -10.10 5.79
CA PHE A 65 0.09 -9.27 6.96
C PHE A 65 0.38 -10.21 8.13
N ALA A 66 1.66 -10.29 8.51
CA ALA A 66 2.06 -10.99 9.72
C ALA A 66 1.40 -10.31 10.93
N ASP A 67 0.89 -11.12 11.86
CA ASP A 67 0.25 -10.75 13.14
C ASP A 67 0.98 -9.66 13.96
N ILE A 68 2.22 -9.29 13.61
CA ILE A 68 3.08 -8.35 14.33
C ILE A 68 2.56 -6.90 14.33
N ASN A 69 1.66 -6.53 13.41
CA ASN A 69 1.05 -5.20 13.35
C ASN A 69 -0.36 -5.12 13.98
N ILE A 70 -0.86 -6.23 14.56
CA ILE A 70 -2.22 -6.35 15.09
C ILE A 70 -2.25 -6.42 16.64
N SER A 71 -1.09 -6.43 17.32
CA SER A 71 -1.05 -6.39 18.78
C SER A 71 -1.30 -5.00 19.37
#